data_AF-A0A212AIQ4-F1
#
_entry.id   AF-A0A212AIQ4-F1
#
_cell.length_a   1.000
_cell.length_b   1.000
_cell.length_c   1.000
_cell.angle_alpha   90.00
_cell.angle_beta   90.00
_cell.angle_gamma   90.00
#
_symmetry.space_group_name_H-M   'P 1'
#
loop_
_entity.id
_entity.type
_entity.pdbx_description
1 polymer ?
#
loop_
_entity_poly.entity_id
_entity_poly.type
_entity_poly.pdbx_seq_one_letter_code
_entity_poly.pdbx_strand_id
1 'polypeptide(L)' 'MHTIETKPSAANIADALGRRRMAEALGVRTTAVSNAVVRGLFPASWFLAVEALARAEGVACPCELFNFVIPKTEAAE' A
#
# COMPACT_ATOMS: atom_id res chain seq x y z
N MET A 1 23.42 -0.20 -19.77
CA MET A 1 22.39 0.59 -19.06
C MET A 1 21.52 -0.41 -18.32
N HIS A 2 21.78 -0.66 -17.03
CA HIS A 2 20.90 -1.51 -16.23
C HIS A 2 19.72 -0.64 -15.80
N THR A 3 18.56 -0.87 -16.42
CA THR A 3 17.30 -0.29 -15.98
C THR A 3 16.98 -0.93 -14.62
N ILE A 4 17.23 -0.20 -13.53
CA ILE A 4 16.77 -0.62 -12.20
C ILE A 4 15.25 -0.45 -12.15
N GLU A 5 14.52 -1.53 -12.46
CA GLU A 5 13.09 -1.64 -12.19
C GLU A 5 12.90 -1.50 -10.68
N THR A 6 12.57 -0.28 -10.22
CA THR A 6 12.34 -0.02 -8.80
C THR A 6 10.95 -0.56 -8.50
N LYS A 7 10.87 -1.80 -8.00
CA LYS A 7 9.60 -2.41 -7.58
C LYS A 7 8.92 -1.44 -6.61
N PRO A 8 7.67 -1.01 -6.86
CA PRO A 8 6.97 -0.10 -5.97
C PRO A 8 6.88 -0.72 -4.58
N SER A 9 7.27 0.04 -3.56
CA SER A 9 7.24 -0.36 -2.14
C SER A 9 6.23 0.48 -1.36
N ALA A 10 5.85 0.02 -0.17
CA ALA A 10 5.00 0.79 0.75
C ALA A 10 5.61 2.18 1.07
N ALA A 11 6.94 2.29 1.14
CA ALA A 11 7.62 3.56 1.33
C ALA A 11 7.41 4.49 0.13
N ASN A 12 7.60 4.00 -1.10
CA ASN A 12 7.41 4.81 -2.31
C ASN A 12 5.97 5.32 -2.44
N ILE A 13 4.97 4.48 -2.14
CA ILE A 13 3.56 4.90 -2.12
C ILE A 13 3.34 5.99 -1.07
N ALA A 14 3.85 5.79 0.16
CA ALA A 14 3.64 6.74 1.24
C ALA A 14 4.36 8.08 1.02
N ASP A 15 5.50 8.08 0.34
CA ASP A 15 6.21 9.29 -0.06
C ASP A 15 5.51 9.99 -1.23
N ALA A 16 5.00 9.25 -2.22
CA ALA A 16 4.30 9.81 -3.38
C ALA A 16 2.93 10.42 -3.02
N LEU A 17 2.14 9.72 -2.19
CA LEU A 17 0.79 10.19 -1.79
C LEU A 17 0.83 11.15 -0.59
N GLY A 18 1.91 11.08 0.19
CA GLY A 18 2.08 11.82 1.44
C GLY A 18 1.41 11.14 2.64
N ARG A 19 2.22 10.83 3.66
CA ARG A 19 1.78 10.15 4.90
C ARG A 19 0.62 10.84 5.63
N ARG A 20 0.60 12.19 5.64
CA ARG A 20 -0.49 12.96 6.27
C ARG A 20 -1.81 12.80 5.54
N ARG A 21 -1.79 12.92 4.21
CA ARG A 21 -2.99 12.79 3.38
C ARG A 21 -3.55 11.38 3.42
N MET A 22 -2.68 10.37 3.41
CA MET A 22 -3.10 8.98 3.63
C MET A 22 -3.78 8.82 4.99
N ALA A 23 -3.20 9.36 6.06
CA ALA A 23 -3.75 9.27 7.41
C ALA A 23 -5.14 9.92 7.51
N GLU A 24 -5.32 11.10 6.91
CA GLU A 24 -6.60 11.80 6.83
C GLU A 24 -7.65 10.98 6.05
N ALA A 25 -7.30 10.47 4.87
CA ALA A 25 -8.21 9.66 4.06
C ALA A 25 -8.60 8.32 4.72
N LEU A 26 -7.68 7.73 5.48
CA LEU A 26 -7.89 6.48 6.21
C LEU A 26 -8.54 6.68 7.59
N GLY A 27 -8.65 7.91 8.09
CA GLY A 27 -9.13 8.20 9.44
C GLY A 27 -8.22 7.68 10.55
N VAL A 28 -6.91 7.54 10.29
CA VAL A 28 -5.92 7.03 11.24
C VAL A 28 -4.88 8.09 11.59
N ARG A 29 -3.99 7.78 12.54
CA ARG A 29 -2.83 8.64 12.85
C ARG A 29 -1.72 8.44 11.81
N THR A 30 -0.94 9.49 11.55
CA THR A 30 0.27 9.43 10.70
C THR A 30 1.29 8.39 11.16
N THR A 31 1.33 8.10 12.46
CA THR A 31 2.14 7.02 13.05
C THR A 31 1.70 5.64 12.57
N ALA A 32 0.39 5.40 12.35
CA ALA A 32 -0.09 4.12 11.83
C ALA A 32 0.41 3.90 10.38
N VAL A 33 0.37 4.95 9.55
CA VAL A 33 0.94 4.91 8.19
C VAL A 33 2.44 4.65 8.25
N SER A 34 3.16 5.32 9.16
CA SER A 34 4.60 5.13 9.34
C SER A 34 4.95 3.70 9.78
N ASN A 35 4.18 3.12 10.70
CA ASN A 35 4.34 1.75 11.14
C ASN A 35 4.09 0.75 10.00
N ALA A 36 3.11 0.99 9.15
CA ALA A 36 2.85 0.15 7.98
C ALA A 36 4.00 0.22 6.96
N VAL A 37 4.55 1.42 6.72
CA VAL A 37 5.73 1.62 5.87
C VAL A 37 6.95 0.86 6.41
N VAL A 38 7.22 0.95 7.72
CA VAL A 38 8.32 0.21 8.37
C VAL A 38 8.13 -1.30 8.24
N ARG A 39 6.88 -1.80 8.27
CA ARG A 39 6.55 -3.21 8.04
C ARG A 39 6.61 -3.63 6.57
N GLY A 40 6.70 -2.67 5.65
CA GLY A 40 6.71 -2.90 4.20
C GLY A 40 5.35 -3.26 3.60
N LEU A 41 4.29 -3.34 4.39
CA LEU A 41 2.95 -3.77 3.98
C LEU A 41 1.86 -2.95 4.66
N PHE A 42 0.81 -2.61 3.90
CA PHE A 42 -0.39 -1.97 4.40
C PHE A 42 -1.46 -3.00 4.82
N PRO A 43 -2.34 -2.68 5.77
CA PRO A 43 -3.55 -3.48 6.01
C PRO A 43 -4.44 -3.58 4.76
N ALA A 44 -5.02 -4.74 4.48
CA ALA A 44 -5.92 -4.94 3.34
C ALA A 44 -7.11 -3.97 3.34
N SER A 45 -7.63 -3.61 4.52
CA SER A 45 -8.74 -2.66 4.67
C SER A 45 -8.41 -1.26 4.16
N TRP A 46 -7.14 -0.92 3.94
CA TRP A 46 -6.73 0.39 3.45
C TRP A 46 -6.73 0.48 1.92
N PHE A 47 -6.83 -0.66 1.22
CA PHE A 47 -6.65 -0.73 -0.24
C PHE A 47 -7.51 0.26 -1.01
N LEU A 48 -8.82 0.27 -0.80
CA LEU A 48 -9.73 1.14 -1.57
C LEU A 48 -9.42 2.63 -1.41
N ALA A 49 -9.11 3.06 -0.19
CA ALA A 49 -8.78 4.46 0.08
C ALA A 49 -7.42 4.85 -0.53
N VAL A 50 -6.40 4.00 -0.38
CA VAL A 50 -5.06 4.25 -0.93
C VAL A 50 -5.05 4.17 -2.45
N GLU A 51 -5.78 3.22 -3.03
CA GLU A 51 -5.91 3.06 -4.49
C GLU A 51 -6.65 4.23 -5.12
N ALA A 52 -7.71 4.75 -4.47
CA ALA A 52 -8.38 5.97 -4.93
C ALA A 52 -7.46 7.19 -4.92
N LEU A 53 -6.65 7.37 -3.85
CA LEU A 53 -5.65 8.43 -3.79
C LEU A 53 -4.58 8.26 -4.86
N ALA A 54 -4.07 7.04 -5.03
CA ALA A 54 -3.04 6.75 -6.01
C ALA A 54 -3.53 6.98 -7.44
N ARG A 55 -4.77 6.57 -7.75
CA ARG A 55 -5.41 6.83 -9.04
C ARG A 55 -5.56 8.33 -9.32
N ALA A 56 -5.93 9.12 -8.31
CA ALA A 56 -6.05 10.56 -8.45
C ALA A 56 -4.71 11.27 -8.77
N GLU A 57 -3.59 10.70 -8.31
CA GLU A 57 -2.23 11.23 -8.51
C GLU A 57 -1.47 10.54 -9.66
N GLY A 58 -2.09 9.57 -10.35
CA GLY A 58 -1.41 8.77 -11.39
C GLY A 58 -0.30 7.86 -10.86
N VAL A 59 -0.33 7.51 -9.57
CA VAL A 59 0.64 6.63 -8.91
C VAL A 59 0.18 5.17 -9.05
N ALA A 60 1.09 4.28 -9.45
CA ALA A 60 0.82 2.84 -9.50
C ALA A 60 0.72 2.28 -8.07
N CYS A 61 -0.41 1.64 -7.72
CA CYS A 61 -0.67 1.07 -6.40
C CYS A 61 -0.97 -0.44 -6.49
N PRO A 62 0.06 -1.30 -6.53
CA PRO A 62 -0.15 -2.74 -6.63
C PRO A 62 -0.75 -3.31 -5.34
N CYS A 63 -1.70 -4.23 -5.50
CA CYS A 63 -2.37 -4.91 -4.38
C CYS A 63 -1.40 -5.78 -3.54
N GLU A 64 -0.26 -6.18 -4.10
CA GLU A 64 0.80 -6.92 -3.41
C GLU A 64 1.39 -6.17 -2.21
N LEU A 65 1.22 -4.84 -2.16
CA LEU A 65 1.66 -4.01 -1.02
C LEU A 65 0.69 -4.07 0.17
N PHE A 66 -0.40 -4.81 0.05
CA PHE A 66 -1.43 -4.91 1.06
C PHE A 66 -1.49 -6.35 1.57
N ASN A 67 -1.69 -6.50 2.87
CA ASN A 67 -1.75 -7.78 3.56
C ASN A 67 -3.11 -8.47 3.34
N PHE A 68 -3.45 -8.74 2.08
CA PHE A 68 -4.63 -9.52 1.72
C PHE A 68 -4.46 -10.96 2.18
N VAL A 69 -5.54 -11.52 2.74
CA VAL A 69 -5.58 -12.94 3.05
C VAL A 69 -5.69 -13.69 1.72
N ILE A 70 -4.64 -14.42 1.36
CA ILE A 70 -4.70 -15.39 0.26
C ILE A 70 -5.46 -16.60 0.82
N PRO A 71 -6.65 -16.93 0.28
CA PRO A 71 -7.39 -18.09 0.77
C PRO A 71 -6.50 -19.32 0.61
N LYS A 72 -6.38 -20.11 1.69
CA LYS A 72 -5.80 -21.45 1.57
C LYS A 72 -6.71 -22.24 0.64
N THR A 73 -6.23 -22.51 -0.57
CA THR A 73 -6.86 -23.54 -1.39
C THR A 73 -6.52 -24.87 -0.70
N GLU A 74 -7.47 -25.42 0.05
CA GLU A 74 -7.40 -26.82 0.42
C GLU A 74 -7.70 -27.58 -0.87
N ALA A 75 -6.64 -28.17 -1.44
CA ALA A 75 -6.79 -29.12 -2.52
C ALA A 75 -7.73 -30.22 -2.02
N ALA A 76 -8.90 -30.31 -2.64
CA ALA A 76 -9.80 -31.44 -2.44
C ALA A 76 -9.07 -32.70 -2.94
N GLU A 77 -8.78 -33.60 -2.02
CA GLU A 77 -8.33 -34.97 -2.28
C GLU A 77 -9.54 -35.87 -2.54
#